data_AF-A0A520JID6-F1
#
_entry.id   AF-A0A520JID6-F1
#
_cell.length_a   1.000
_cell.length_b   1.000
_cell.length_c   1.000
_cell.angle_alpha   90.00
_cell.angle_beta   90.00
_cell.angle_gamma   90.00
#
_symmetry.space_group_name_H-M   'P 1'
#
loop_
_entity.id
_entity.type
_entity.pdbx_description
1 polymer ?
#
loop_
_entity_poly.entity_id
_entity_poly.type
_entity_poly.pdbx_seq_one_letter_code
_entity_poly.pdbx_strand_id
1 'polypeptide(L)'
;MNRLRTAISLTASLLALSTATTLQAQTIPPTEDAPDAEIVVTGQRASQARALAAKRDAIGVIDVAAADDIGRLPDRNVAEVIEHLPGVGVTYDQGEGRYASVRGVPSTLNGYTLNGLEIGNPDGTTRALPLDIVSGQLVNR
;
A
#
# COMPACT_ATOMS: atom_id res chain seq x y z
N MET A 1 -48.47 59.06 1.85
CA MET A 1 -47.54 58.82 2.98
C MET A 1 -46.68 57.54 2.86
N ASN A 2 -46.66 56.82 1.72
CA ASN A 2 -45.97 55.51 1.63
C ASN A 2 -44.59 55.52 0.92
N ARG A 3 -44.15 56.64 0.31
CA ARG A 3 -42.86 56.69 -0.41
C ARG A 3 -41.65 56.99 0.50
N LEU A 4 -41.90 57.54 1.69
CA LEU A 4 -40.84 57.87 2.65
C LEU A 4 -40.40 56.65 3.48
N ARG A 5 -41.31 55.69 3.72
CA ARG A 5 -41.01 54.45 4.47
C ARG A 5 -40.20 53.45 3.64
N THR A 6 -40.41 53.39 2.33
CA THR A 6 -39.65 52.52 1.40
C THR A 6 -38.24 53.03 1.12
N ALA A 7 -37.99 54.34 1.26
CA ALA A 7 -36.65 54.91 1.10
C ALA A 7 -35.72 54.60 2.29
N ILE A 8 -36.26 54.56 3.51
CA ILE A 8 -35.50 54.25 4.73
C ILE A 8 -35.12 52.76 4.81
N SER A 9 -35.97 51.86 4.30
CA SER A 9 -35.62 50.43 4.25
C SER A 9 -34.57 50.08 3.19
N LEU A 10 -34.50 50.86 2.11
CA LEU A 10 -33.52 50.65 1.03
C LEU A 10 -32.11 51.13 1.42
N THR A 11 -32.00 52.21 2.19
CA THR A 11 -30.72 52.69 2.71
C THR A 11 -30.18 51.81 3.86
N ALA A 12 -31.06 51.22 4.68
CA ALA A 12 -30.66 50.27 5.72
C ALA A 12 -30.07 48.97 5.15
N SER A 13 -30.56 48.49 3.99
CA SER A 13 -30.02 47.30 3.32
C SER A 13 -28.68 47.55 2.62
N LEU A 14 -28.38 48.80 2.23
CA LEU A 14 -27.10 49.14 1.59
C LEU A 14 -25.95 49.28 2.61
N LEU A 15 -26.26 49.67 3.85
CA LEU A 15 -25.28 49.75 4.94
C LEU A 15 -24.98 48.39 5.59
N ALA A 16 -25.84 47.39 5.40
CA ALA A 16 -25.63 46.02 5.87
C ALA A 16 -24.76 45.17 4.93
N LEU A 17 -24.58 45.60 3.67
CA LEU A 17 -23.78 44.87 2.69
C LEU A 17 -22.29 45.28 2.70
N SER A 18 -21.96 46.43 3.27
CA SER A 18 -20.58 46.93 3.38
C SER A 18 -19.80 46.37 4.58
N THR A 19 -20.45 45.71 5.54
CA THR A 19 -19.78 45.02 6.66
C THR A 19 -19.52 43.54 6.40
N ALA A 20 -19.90 43.01 5.23
CA ALA A 20 -19.83 41.57 4.91
C ALA A 20 -18.68 41.16 3.96
N THR A 21 -17.65 41.99 3.80
CA THR A 21 -16.47 41.61 2.98
C THR A 21 -15.15 41.99 3.65
N THR A 22 -14.84 41.31 4.75
CA THR A 22 -13.45 41.02 5.10
C THR A 22 -13.27 39.52 5.12
N LEU A 23 -13.31 38.91 3.92
CA LEU A 23 -12.62 37.66 3.69
C LEU A 23 -11.14 37.98 3.90
N GLN A 24 -10.64 37.79 5.11
CA GLN A 24 -9.21 37.62 5.31
C GLN A 24 -8.83 36.39 4.51
N ALA A 25 -8.22 36.63 3.34
CA ALA A 25 -7.30 35.68 2.79
C ALA A 25 -6.37 35.28 3.95
N GLN A 26 -6.35 34.00 4.29
CA GLN A 26 -5.28 33.46 5.10
C GLN A 26 -4.02 33.69 4.27
N THR A 27 -3.35 34.81 4.55
CA THR A 27 -1.97 35.00 4.20
C THR A 27 -1.24 33.89 4.94
N ILE A 28 -1.05 32.77 4.25
CA ILE A 28 -0.04 31.79 4.59
C ILE A 28 1.22 32.63 4.74
N PRO A 29 1.80 32.75 5.96
CA PRO A 29 3.10 33.40 6.08
C PRO A 29 4.02 32.69 5.09
N PRO A 30 4.89 33.40 4.36
CA PRO A 30 5.89 32.73 3.55
C PRO A 30 6.65 31.84 4.53
N THR A 31 6.45 30.53 4.41
CA THR A 31 7.29 29.55 5.06
C THR A 31 8.67 29.86 4.55
N GLU A 32 9.47 30.55 5.37
CA GLU A 32 10.91 30.55 5.23
C GLU A 32 11.29 29.09 4.99
N ASP A 33 12.01 28.83 3.90
CA ASP A 33 12.53 27.51 3.54
C ASP A 33 13.19 26.90 4.77
N ALA A 34 12.40 26.12 5.50
CA ALA A 34 12.90 25.27 6.55
C ALA A 34 13.79 24.27 5.82
N PRO A 35 15.06 24.10 6.23
CA PRO A 35 15.95 23.18 5.56
C PRO A 35 15.29 21.81 5.59
N ASP A 36 15.05 21.23 4.42
CA ASP A 36 14.56 19.88 4.16
C ASP A 36 13.87 19.23 5.35
N ALA A 37 12.62 19.62 5.61
CA ALA A 37 11.81 18.95 6.63
C ALA A 37 11.70 17.47 6.26
N GLU A 38 12.43 16.61 6.98
CA GLU A 38 12.44 15.17 6.76
C GLU A 38 11.03 14.61 6.97
N ILE A 39 10.36 14.25 5.87
CA ILE A 39 9.01 13.69 5.91
C ILE A 39 9.13 12.22 6.30
N VAL A 40 9.01 11.94 7.61
CA VAL A 40 8.93 10.56 8.12
C VAL A 40 7.53 10.01 7.87
N VAL A 41 7.40 9.21 6.81
CA VAL A 41 6.16 8.46 6.53
C VAL A 41 6.13 7.23 7.43
N THR A 42 5.03 7.03 8.15
CA THR A 42 4.80 5.84 9.00
C THR A 42 3.59 5.02 8.52
N GLY A 43 3.46 3.80 9.04
CA GLY A 43 2.35 2.89 8.71
C GLY A 43 2.43 2.27 7.31
N GLN A 44 1.26 1.97 6.71
CA GLN A 44 1.16 1.24 5.44
C GLN A 44 1.89 1.95 4.28
N ARG A 45 1.82 3.29 4.21
CA ARG A 45 2.56 4.05 3.18
C ARG A 45 4.07 3.89 3.31
N ALA A 46 4.58 3.79 4.54
CA ALA A 46 6.00 3.55 4.78
C ALA A 46 6.42 2.13 4.37
N SER A 47 5.54 1.15 4.60
CA SER A 47 5.74 -0.25 4.21
C SER A 47 5.83 -0.41 2.69
N GLN A 48 4.89 0.22 1.96
CA GLN A 48 4.88 0.24 0.50
C GLN A 48 6.07 1.01 -0.07
N ALA A 49 6.44 2.15 0.52
CA ALA A 49 7.61 2.90 0.10
C ALA A 49 8.91 2.07 0.27
N ARG A 50 9.03 1.30 1.35
CA ARG A 50 10.16 0.37 1.57
C ARG A 50 10.19 -0.76 0.55
N ALA A 51 9.05 -1.41 0.27
CA ALA A 51 8.98 -2.45 -0.76
C ALA A 51 9.38 -1.91 -2.14
N LEU A 52 8.93 -0.70 -2.47
CA LEU A 52 9.27 -0.04 -3.73
C LEU A 52 10.74 0.41 -3.78
N ALA A 53 11.30 0.89 -2.68
CA ALA A 53 12.73 1.20 -2.58
C ALA A 53 13.58 -0.07 -2.77
N ALA A 54 13.25 -1.16 -2.09
CA ALA A 54 13.92 -2.44 -2.27
C ALA A 54 13.87 -2.91 -3.74
N LYS A 55 12.72 -2.77 -4.41
CA LYS A 55 12.58 -3.08 -5.83
C LYS A 55 13.44 -2.20 -6.74
N ARG A 56 13.66 -0.93 -6.38
CA ARG A 56 14.52 0.01 -7.15
C ARG A 56 16.00 -0.22 -6.94
N ASP A 57 16.39 -0.54 -5.70
CA ASP A 57 17.80 -0.72 -5.32
C ASP A 57 18.33 -2.10 -5.72
N ALA A 58 17.44 -3.03 -6.11
CA ALA A 58 17.81 -4.35 -6.54
C ALA A 58 18.53 -4.34 -7.90
N ILE A 59 19.67 -5.03 -7.94
CA ILE A 59 20.45 -5.26 -9.16
C ILE A 59 19.68 -6.15 -10.17
N GLY A 60 18.68 -6.90 -9.71
CA GLY A 60 17.86 -7.81 -10.52
C GLY A 60 16.37 -7.54 -10.38
N VAL A 61 15.55 -8.31 -11.11
CA VAL A 61 14.09 -8.18 -11.01
C VAL A 61 13.59 -8.93 -9.77
N ILE A 62 13.32 -8.17 -8.71
CA ILE A 62 12.68 -8.69 -7.50
C ILE A 62 11.27 -8.13 -7.37
N ASP A 63 10.41 -8.88 -6.72
CA ASP A 63 9.17 -8.36 -6.17
C ASP A 63 9.08 -8.66 -4.68
N VAL A 64 8.55 -7.72 -3.92
CA VAL A 64 8.52 -7.78 -2.46
C VAL A 64 7.09 -7.49 -2.02
N ALA A 65 6.43 -8.49 -1.44
CA ALA A 65 5.16 -8.28 -0.76
C ALA A 65 5.43 -7.64 0.59
N ALA A 66 4.80 -6.50 0.87
CA ALA A 66 4.87 -5.89 2.19
C ALA A 66 4.12 -6.75 3.21
N ALA A 67 4.63 -6.81 4.44
CA ALA A 67 4.03 -7.62 5.51
C ALA A 67 2.55 -7.25 5.78
N ASP A 68 2.24 -5.95 5.68
CA ASP A 68 0.87 -5.41 5.80
C ASP A 68 -0.08 -5.82 4.65
N ASP A 69 0.47 -6.23 3.50
CA ASP A 69 -0.32 -6.66 2.33
C ASP A 69 -0.74 -8.14 2.46
N ILE A 70 0.13 -8.98 3.03
CA ILE A 70 -0.10 -10.43 3.24
C ILE A 70 -1.28 -10.70 4.18
N GLY A 71 -1.52 -9.83 5.16
CA GLY A 71 -2.61 -9.96 6.13
C GLY A 71 -3.93 -9.30 5.73
N ARG A 72 -3.99 -8.62 4.57
CA ARG A 72 -5.18 -7.86 4.16
C ARG A 72 -6.22 -8.73 3.46
N LEU A 73 -5.78 -9.76 2.76
CA LEU A 73 -6.64 -10.73 2.11
C LEU A 73 -6.72 -12.02 2.94
N PRO A 74 -7.84 -12.76 2.88
CA PRO A 74 -8.00 -14.01 3.59
C PRO A 74 -7.28 -15.16 2.87
N ASP A 75 -5.98 -15.01 2.62
CA ASP A 75 -5.16 -16.04 1.99
C ASP A 75 -4.86 -17.14 3.01
N ARG A 76 -5.08 -18.40 2.63
CA ARG A 76 -4.96 -19.54 3.54
C ARG A 76 -3.51 -19.98 3.73
N ASN A 77 -2.69 -19.82 2.70
CA ASN A 77 -1.30 -20.30 2.67
C ASN A 77 -0.35 -19.33 1.95
N VAL A 78 0.95 -19.62 2.01
CA VAL A 78 1.96 -18.76 1.37
C VAL A 78 1.86 -18.78 -0.16
N ALA A 79 1.40 -19.87 -0.77
CA ALA A 79 1.25 -19.93 -2.23
C ALA A 79 0.27 -18.86 -2.74
N GLU A 80 -0.90 -18.78 -2.12
CA GLU A 80 -1.96 -17.82 -2.46
C GLU A 80 -1.51 -16.38 -2.20
N VAL A 81 -0.76 -16.14 -1.12
CA VAL A 81 -0.17 -14.83 -0.84
C VAL A 81 0.76 -14.38 -1.97
N ILE A 82 1.68 -15.25 -2.42
CA ILE A 82 2.65 -14.90 -3.45
C ILE A 82 2.05 -14.90 -4.86
N GLU A 83 0.85 -15.44 -5.08
CA GLU A 83 0.13 -15.36 -6.36
C GLU A 83 -0.19 -13.92 -6.76
N HIS A 84 -0.35 -13.04 -5.77
CA HIS A 84 -0.58 -11.62 -5.99
C HIS A 84 0.65 -10.90 -6.58
N LEU A 85 1.83 -11.54 -6.56
CA LEU A 85 3.03 -10.99 -7.16
C LEU A 85 3.06 -11.24 -8.66
N PRO A 86 3.42 -10.23 -9.47
CA PRO A 86 3.46 -10.36 -10.91
C PRO A 86 4.51 -11.36 -11.36
N GLY A 87 4.10 -12.25 -12.27
CA GLY A 87 4.98 -13.28 -12.83
C GLY A 87 5.18 -14.49 -11.90
N VAL A 88 4.44 -14.59 -10.81
CA VAL A 88 4.26 -15.82 -10.03
C VAL A 88 2.95 -16.48 -10.48
N GLY A 89 2.97 -17.79 -10.72
CA GLY A 89 1.77 -18.58 -11.00
C GLY A 89 1.66 -19.74 -10.03
N VAL A 90 0.48 -19.98 -9.46
CA VAL A 90 0.27 -21.03 -8.47
C VAL A 90 -0.42 -22.23 -9.10
N THR A 91 0.00 -23.42 -8.70
CA THR A 91 -0.70 -24.67 -8.99
C THR A 91 -1.54 -25.07 -7.78
N TYR A 92 -2.82 -25.26 -8.03
CA TYR A 92 -3.79 -25.67 -7.03
C TYR A 92 -3.90 -27.19 -6.98
N ASP A 93 -3.88 -27.74 -5.77
CA ASP A 93 -4.15 -29.13 -5.49
C ASP A 93 -5.35 -29.19 -4.52
N GLN A 94 -6.41 -29.90 -4.90
CA GLN A 94 -7.64 -29.99 -4.11
C GLN A 94 -8.25 -28.64 -3.67
N GLY A 95 -8.08 -27.58 -4.49
CA GLY A 95 -8.59 -26.24 -4.21
C GLY A 95 -7.72 -25.41 -3.26
N GLU A 96 -6.49 -25.86 -2.98
CA GLU A 96 -5.52 -25.13 -2.18
C GLU A 96 -4.23 -24.91 -2.99
N GLY A 97 -3.69 -23.69 -2.95
CA GLY A 97 -2.44 -23.36 -3.65
C GLY A 97 -1.27 -24.13 -3.04
N ARG A 98 -0.61 -25.01 -3.79
CA ARG A 98 0.42 -25.91 -3.26
C ARG A 98 1.82 -25.61 -3.81
N TYR A 99 1.93 -25.31 -5.10
CA TYR A 99 3.22 -25.06 -5.74
C TYR A 99 3.25 -23.72 -6.45
N ALA A 100 4.39 -23.03 -6.42
CA ALA A 100 4.58 -21.78 -7.16
C ALA A 100 5.57 -21.95 -8.32
N SER A 101 5.16 -21.47 -9.48
CA SER A 101 5.96 -21.29 -10.69
C SER A 101 6.34 -19.83 -10.84
N VAL A 102 7.53 -19.55 -11.37
CA VAL A 102 8.00 -18.18 -11.58
C VAL A 102 8.26 -18.01 -13.06
N ARG A 103 7.48 -17.17 -13.73
CA ARG A 103 7.60 -16.90 -15.18
C ARG A 103 7.62 -18.16 -16.05
N GLY A 104 6.78 -19.14 -15.71
CA GLY A 104 6.71 -20.42 -16.41
C GLY A 104 7.82 -21.42 -16.05
N VAL A 105 8.74 -21.08 -15.16
CA VAL A 105 9.72 -22.02 -14.60
C VAL A 105 9.00 -22.94 -13.60
N PRO A 106 9.15 -24.28 -13.72
CA PRO A 106 8.52 -25.22 -12.81
C PRO A 106 9.04 -25.08 -11.38
N SER A 107 8.18 -25.35 -10.39
CA SER A 107 8.49 -25.25 -8.95
C SER A 107 9.73 -26.06 -8.53
N THR A 108 10.06 -27.12 -9.27
CA THR A 108 11.24 -27.97 -9.01
C THR A 108 12.59 -27.25 -9.21
N LEU A 109 12.61 -26.15 -9.95
CA LEU A 109 13.81 -25.37 -10.22
C LEU A 109 13.91 -24.11 -9.34
N ASN A 110 12.85 -23.79 -8.60
CA ASN A 110 12.84 -22.66 -7.70
C ASN A 110 13.60 -23.00 -6.40
N GLY A 111 14.25 -21.99 -5.81
CA GLY A 111 14.86 -22.07 -4.48
C GLY A 111 13.99 -21.33 -3.48
N TYR A 112 13.77 -21.93 -2.31
CA TYR A 112 12.96 -21.35 -1.24
C TYR A 112 13.82 -21.15 0.00
N THR A 113 13.76 -19.96 0.58
CA THR A 113 14.50 -19.63 1.80
C THR A 113 13.57 -19.02 2.83
N LEU A 114 13.69 -19.44 4.08
CA LEU A 114 13.01 -18.85 5.22
C LEU A 114 14.05 -18.31 6.19
N ASN A 115 14.03 -17.00 6.47
CA ASN A 115 15.01 -16.35 7.34
C ASN A 115 16.48 -16.63 6.95
N GLY A 116 16.74 -16.80 5.65
CA GLY A 116 18.07 -17.13 5.12
C GLY A 116 18.45 -18.61 5.15
N LEU A 117 17.58 -19.49 5.68
CA LEU A 117 17.76 -20.93 5.62
C LEU A 117 17.03 -21.50 4.39
N GLU A 118 17.74 -22.26 3.56
CA GLU A 118 17.13 -22.96 2.42
C GLU A 118 16.21 -24.09 2.93
N ILE A 119 14.97 -24.09 2.45
CA ILE A 119 13.98 -25.13 2.76
C ILE A 119 13.74 -25.98 1.51
N GLY A 120 13.87 -27.29 1.66
CA GLY A 120 13.57 -28.28 0.64
C GLY A 120 12.27 -29.04 0.93
N ASN A 121 11.81 -29.78 -0.08
CA ASN A 121 10.62 -30.61 0.04
C ASN A 121 10.79 -31.71 1.11
N PRO A 122 9.85 -31.87 2.07
CA PRO A 122 9.89 -32.94 3.07
C PRO A 122 9.82 -34.36 2.47
N ASP A 123 9.20 -34.55 1.29
CA ASP A 123 9.02 -35.87 0.68
C ASP A 123 10.29 -36.41 -0.01
N GLY A 124 11.33 -35.58 -0.18
CA GLY A 124 12.65 -35.98 -0.71
C GLY A 124 12.72 -36.43 -2.19
N THR A 125 11.57 -36.61 -2.85
CA THR A 125 11.49 -37.10 -4.24
C THR A 125 11.65 -36.00 -5.29
N THR A 126 11.28 -34.76 -4.96
CA THR A 126 11.31 -33.61 -5.86
C THR A 126 11.75 -32.36 -5.10
N ARG A 127 12.41 -31.40 -5.76
CA ARG A 127 12.76 -30.09 -5.17
C ARG A 127 11.60 -29.11 -5.03
N ALA A 128 10.41 -29.43 -5.55
CA ALA A 128 9.24 -28.58 -5.44
C ALA A 128 8.78 -28.54 -3.98
N LEU A 129 8.87 -27.37 -3.35
CA LEU A 129 8.42 -27.18 -1.98
C LEU A 129 6.91 -26.96 -1.98
N PRO A 130 6.12 -27.80 -1.28
CA PRO A 130 4.72 -27.50 -1.04
C PRO A 130 4.63 -26.30 -0.08
N LEU A 131 3.92 -25.25 -0.49
CA LEU A 131 3.82 -23.96 0.20
C LEU A 131 2.60 -23.87 1.14
N ASP A 132 1.83 -24.95 1.25
CA ASP A 132 0.73 -25.14 2.21
C ASP A 132 1.22 -25.44 3.63
N ILE A 133 2.47 -25.91 3.79
CA ILE A 133 3.07 -26.20 5.09
C ILE A 133 3.35 -24.95 5.93
N VAL A 134 3.40 -23.78 5.28
CA VAL A 134 3.54 -22.48 5.95
C VAL A 134 2.25 -21.70 5.76
N SER A 135 1.60 -21.35 6.86
CA SER A 135 0.45 -20.44 6.82
C SER A 135 0.92 -19.02 6.48
N GLY A 136 0.18 -18.31 5.62
CA GLY A 136 0.51 -16.93 5.24
C GLY A 136 0.64 -15.96 6.43
N GLN A 137 -0.11 -16.25 7.50
CA GLN A 137 -0.09 -15.49 8.76
C GLN A 137 1.23 -15.59 9.55
N LEU A 138 2.04 -16.64 9.32
CA LEU A 138 3.32 -16.83 10.01
C LEU A 138 4.46 -16.01 9.40
N VAL A 139 4.28 -15.50 8.18
CA VAL A 139 5.31 -14.74 7.43
C VAL A 139 5.32 -13.25 7.82
N ASN A 140 4.29 -12.77 8.53
CA ASN A 140 4.05 -11.37 8.84
C ASN A 140 4.62 -10.91 10.22
N ARG A 141 5.56 -11.65 10.83
CA ARG A 141 6.06 -11.31 12.18
C ARG A 141 7.57 -11.27 12.29
#